data_AF-A0A2R6PTW5-F1
#
_entry.id   AF-A0A2R6PTW5-F1
#
_cell.length_a   1.000
_cell.length_b   1.000
_cell.length_c   1.000
_cell.angle_alpha   90.00
_cell.angle_beta   90.00
_cell.angle_gamma   90.00
#
_symmetry.space_group_name_H-M   'P 1'
#
loop_
_entity.id
_entity.type
_entity.pdbx_description
1 polymer ?
#
loop_
_entity_poly.entity_id
_entity_poly.type
_entity_poly.pdbx_seq_one_letter_code
_entity_poly.pdbx_strand_id
1 'polypeptide(L)'
;MKASSILVLAAAAALVLVLAHEADVSMAASAVTCKPTELNPCIGAITSGARPSPLCCTKMKQQSPCFCQYIKNPDYKKIVTSPNAKKVVTACGVSIPKC
;
A
#
# COMPACT_ATOMS: atom_id res chain seq x y z
N MET A 1 21.82 -29.14 17.68
CA MET A 1 22.31 -27.75 17.87
C MET A 1 22.71 -27.07 16.55
N LYS A 2 23.57 -27.67 15.71
CA LYS A 2 23.95 -27.07 14.39
C LYS A 2 22.79 -26.93 13.39
N ALA A 3 21.90 -27.92 13.33
CA ALA A 3 20.74 -27.88 12.42
C ALA A 3 19.72 -26.78 12.79
N SER A 4 19.49 -26.54 14.09
CA SER A 4 18.62 -25.43 14.54
C SER A 4 19.20 -24.07 14.18
N SER A 5 20.51 -23.86 14.32
CA SER A 5 21.15 -22.59 13.93
C SER A 5 21.07 -22.32 12.43
N ILE A 6 21.21 -23.36 11.60
CA ILE A 6 21.09 -23.25 10.13
C ILE A 6 19.63 -22.93 9.73
N LEU A 7 18.65 -23.58 10.36
CA LEU A 7 17.23 -23.31 10.13
C LEU A 7 16.83 -21.89 10.54
N VAL A 8 17.37 -21.38 11.66
CA VAL A 8 17.13 -20.00 12.12
C VAL A 8 17.75 -18.97 11.17
N LEU A 9 18.98 -19.21 10.68
CA LEU A 9 19.61 -18.31 9.70
C LEU A 9 18.86 -18.30 8.35
N ALA A 10 18.38 -19.45 7.88
CA ALA A 10 17.62 -19.55 6.63
C ALA A 10 16.26 -18.85 6.73
N ALA A 11 15.58 -18.98 7.86
CA ALA A 11 14.31 -18.28 8.12
C ALA A 11 14.49 -16.76 8.21
N ALA A 12 15.58 -16.30 8.84
CA ALA A 12 15.91 -14.88 8.91
C ALA A 12 16.26 -14.29 7.53
N ALA A 13 17.01 -15.02 6.70
CA ALA A 13 17.35 -14.59 5.35
C ALA A 13 16.12 -14.52 4.43
N ALA A 14 15.19 -15.48 4.54
CA ALA A 14 13.92 -15.45 3.81
C ALA A 14 13.04 -14.27 4.23
N LEU A 15 13.02 -13.93 5.53
CA LEU A 15 12.27 -12.78 6.05
C LEU A 15 12.82 -11.44 5.52
N VAL A 16 14.15 -11.32 5.40
CA VAL A 16 14.80 -10.12 4.83
C VAL A 16 14.55 -9.99 3.33
N LEU A 17 14.51 -11.11 2.59
CA LEU A 17 14.21 -11.11 1.15
C LEU A 17 12.74 -10.74 0.85
N VAL A 18 11.80 -11.14 1.71
CA VAL A 18 10.38 -10.72 1.60
C VAL A 18 10.21 -9.22 1.84
N LEU A 19 11.03 -8.62 2.72
CA LEU A 19 11.02 -7.17 2.97
C LEU A 19 11.67 -6.35 1.85
N ALA A 20 12.49 -6.97 0.99
CA ALA A 20 13.22 -6.30 -0.08
C ALA A 20 12.45 -6.20 -1.41
N HIS A 21 11.24 -6.77 -1.51
CA HIS A 21 10.46 -6.75 -2.76
C HIS A 21 9.86 -5.37 -3.11
N GLU A 22 9.98 -4.39 -2.21
CA GLU A 22 9.49 -3.02 -2.43
C GLU A 22 10.61 -2.11 -2.97
N ALA A 23 11.21 -2.47 -4.10
CA ALA A 23 12.15 -1.60 -4.81
C ALA A 23 11.75 -1.46 -6.27
N ASP A 24 10.58 -0.85 -6.51
CA ASP A 24 10.22 -0.39 -7.85
C ASP A 24 10.46 1.12 -7.94
N VAL A 25 11.50 1.47 -8.68
CA VAL A 25 11.92 2.82 -9.04
C VAL A 25 10.99 3.34 -10.12
N SER A 26 10.28 4.45 -9.92
CA SER A 26 10.02 5.40 -11.02
C SER A 26 9.40 6.74 -10.62
N MET A 27 10.17 7.77 -11.00
CA MET A 27 9.76 9.09 -11.50
C MET A 27 9.23 10.12 -10.52
N ALA A 28 10.18 10.89 -9.99
CA ALA A 28 10.15 12.35 -9.85
C ALA A 28 8.75 13.01 -9.73
N ALA A 29 8.17 12.97 -8.54
CA ALA A 29 7.20 13.96 -8.07
C ALA A 29 7.11 13.89 -6.54
N SER A 30 7.97 14.65 -5.84
CA SER A 30 8.17 14.62 -4.38
C SER A 30 8.63 13.24 -3.86
N ALA A 31 9.59 13.20 -2.94
CA ALA A 31 10.11 11.94 -2.40
C ALA A 31 9.12 11.28 -1.42
N VAL A 32 7.87 11.06 -1.84
CA VAL A 32 6.92 10.23 -1.09
C VAL A 32 7.35 8.79 -1.30
N THR A 33 7.75 8.13 -0.21
CA THR A 33 8.00 6.69 -0.27
C THR A 33 6.65 5.98 -0.43
N CYS A 34 6.50 5.25 -1.53
CA CYS A 34 5.32 4.46 -1.80
C CYS A 34 5.24 3.29 -0.83
N LYS A 35 4.41 3.44 0.20
CA LYS A 35 4.19 2.43 1.24
C LYS A 35 2.70 2.21 1.46
N PRO A 36 2.15 1.03 1.13
CA PRO A 36 0.74 0.73 1.34
C PRO A 36 0.28 0.93 2.79
N THR A 37 1.18 0.72 3.76
CA THR A 37 0.92 0.93 5.20
C THR A 37 0.59 2.37 5.57
N GLU A 38 0.97 3.35 4.76
CA GLU A 38 0.57 4.75 4.96
C GLU A 38 -0.95 4.95 4.81
N LEU A 39 -1.64 4.01 4.15
CA LEU A 39 -3.10 4.00 4.00
C LEU A 39 -3.82 3.22 5.11
N ASN A 40 -3.12 2.71 6.13
CA ASN A 40 -3.74 2.04 7.28
C ASN A 40 -4.90 2.82 7.92
N PRO A 41 -4.84 4.17 8.06
CA PRO A 41 -5.97 4.95 8.58
C PRO A 41 -7.25 4.85 7.76
N CYS A 42 -7.18 4.37 6.51
CA CYS A 42 -8.30 4.19 5.62
C CYS A 42 -8.93 2.79 5.69
N ILE A 43 -8.28 1.80 6.33
CA ILE A 43 -8.75 0.40 6.33
C ILE A 43 -10.19 0.30 6.80
N GLY A 44 -10.52 0.91 7.94
CA GLY A 44 -11.89 0.88 8.47
C GLY A 44 -12.93 1.46 7.51
N ALA A 45 -12.59 2.54 6.79
CA ALA A 45 -13.48 3.15 5.80
C ALA A 45 -13.60 2.29 4.53
N ILE A 46 -12.52 1.65 4.09
CA ILE A 46 -12.51 0.76 2.92
C ILE A 46 -13.29 -0.53 3.22
N THR A 47 -13.16 -1.11 4.41
CA THR A 47 -13.86 -2.36 4.76
C THR A 47 -15.35 -2.12 5.01
N SER A 48 -15.70 -1.10 5.79
CA SER A 48 -17.11 -0.85 6.19
C SER A 48 -17.89 0.05 5.22
N GLY A 49 -17.21 0.80 4.35
CA GLY A 49 -17.83 1.86 3.55
C GLY A 49 -18.19 3.12 4.37
N ALA A 50 -17.70 3.23 5.61
CA ALA A 50 -17.88 4.41 6.45
C ALA A 50 -17.17 5.64 5.89
N ARG A 51 -17.54 6.82 6.42
CA ARG A 51 -16.89 8.09 6.08
C ARG A 51 -15.39 8.04 6.46
N PRO A 52 -14.47 8.40 5.55
CA PRO A 52 -13.04 8.42 5.86
C PRO A 52 -12.70 9.52 6.87
N SER A 53 -11.68 9.27 7.70
CA SER A 53 -11.13 10.25 8.62
C SER A 53 -10.29 11.31 7.87
N PRO A 54 -10.08 12.51 8.46
CA PRO A 54 -9.18 13.50 7.89
C PRO A 54 -7.77 12.96 7.65
N LEU A 55 -7.26 12.15 8.58
CA LEU A 55 -5.95 11.50 8.45
C LEU A 55 -5.90 10.55 7.26
N CYS A 56 -6.95 9.74 7.07
CA CYS A 56 -7.07 8.89 5.89
C CYS A 56 -6.98 9.72 4.61
N CYS A 57 -7.76 10.80 4.49
CA CYS A 57 -7.74 11.63 3.30
C CYS A 57 -6.40 12.34 3.07
N THR A 58 -5.71 12.78 4.13
CA THR A 58 -4.36 13.35 4.02
C THR A 58 -3.38 12.32 3.47
N LYS A 59 -3.38 11.10 4.00
CA LYS A 59 -2.49 10.02 3.54
C LYS A 59 -2.80 9.57 2.12
N MET A 60 -4.08 9.50 1.76
CA MET A 60 -4.54 9.19 0.40
C MET A 60 -4.02 10.19 -0.64
N LYS A 61 -4.09 11.49 -0.32
CA LYS A 61 -3.56 12.54 -1.20
C LYS A 61 -2.05 12.46 -1.33
N GLN A 62 -1.35 12.22 -0.22
CA GLN A 62 0.11 12.04 -0.22
C GLN A 62 0.54 10.85 -1.08
N GLN A 63 -0.19 9.73 -1.03
CA GLN A 63 0.11 8.50 -1.76
C GLN A 63 -0.49 8.46 -3.18
N SER A 64 -1.20 9.51 -3.63
CA SER A 64 -1.76 9.59 -4.98
C SER A 64 -0.77 9.27 -6.12
N PRO A 65 0.50 9.74 -6.11
CA PRO A 65 1.46 9.37 -7.17
C PRO A 65 1.79 7.88 -7.19
N CYS A 66 1.63 7.17 -6.07
CA CYS A 66 1.97 5.75 -5.94
C CYS A 66 0.85 4.80 -6.39
N PHE A 67 -0.35 5.30 -6.69
CA PHE A 67 -1.50 4.45 -6.98
C PHE A 67 -1.32 3.56 -8.20
N CYS A 68 -0.62 4.01 -9.24
CA CYS A 68 -0.29 3.13 -10.38
C CYS A 68 0.57 1.95 -9.95
N GLN A 69 1.56 2.18 -9.09
CA GLN A 69 2.40 1.11 -8.57
C GLN A 69 1.58 0.10 -7.76
N TYR A 70 0.64 0.57 -6.94
CA TYR A 70 -0.26 -0.32 -6.20
C TYR A 70 -1.19 -1.10 -7.13
N ILE A 71 -1.72 -0.48 -8.18
CA ILE A 71 -2.61 -1.15 -9.14
C ILE A 71 -1.88 -2.24 -9.95
N LYS A 72 -0.57 -2.12 -10.15
CA LYS A 72 0.24 -3.17 -10.80
C LYS A 72 0.28 -4.46 -9.97
N ASN A 73 0.21 -4.36 -8.64
CA ASN A 73 0.12 -5.53 -7.78
C ASN A 73 -1.33 -6.08 -7.79
N PRO A 74 -1.57 -7.34 -8.21
CA PRO A 74 -2.91 -7.90 -8.35
C PRO A 74 -3.70 -7.94 -7.03
N ASP A 75 -3.04 -8.06 -5.88
CA ASP A 75 -3.71 -8.11 -4.58
C ASP A 75 -4.18 -6.73 -4.15
N TYR A 76 -3.34 -5.71 -4.34
CA TYR A 76 -3.74 -4.32 -4.09
C TYR A 76 -4.74 -3.81 -5.13
N LYS A 77 -4.65 -4.25 -6.40
CA LYS A 77 -5.63 -3.92 -7.44
C LYS A 77 -7.05 -4.27 -7.03
N LYS A 78 -7.28 -5.46 -6.45
CA LYS A 78 -8.61 -5.89 -5.96
C LYS A 78 -9.15 -4.94 -4.89
N ILE A 79 -8.28 -4.43 -4.02
CA ILE A 79 -8.64 -3.50 -2.94
C ILE A 79 -8.95 -2.11 -3.53
N VAL A 80 -8.02 -1.55 -4.31
CA VAL A 80 -8.13 -0.20 -4.89
C VAL A 80 -9.32 -0.07 -5.85
N THR A 81 -9.68 -1.16 -6.56
CA THR A 81 -10.83 -1.18 -7.47
C THR A 81 -12.15 -1.54 -6.81
N SER A 82 -12.16 -1.91 -5.52
CA SER A 82 -13.38 -2.26 -4.78
C SER A 82 -14.37 -1.08 -4.68
N PRO A 83 -15.68 -1.35 -4.55
CA PRO A 83 -16.69 -0.29 -4.45
C PRO A 83 -16.44 0.71 -3.31
N ASN A 84 -16.03 0.20 -2.15
CA ASN A 84 -15.78 1.05 -0.98
C ASN A 84 -14.49 1.85 -1.11
N ALA A 85 -13.41 1.27 -1.67
CA ALA A 85 -12.19 2.04 -1.95
C ALA A 85 -12.47 3.19 -2.93
N LYS A 86 -13.27 2.95 -3.98
CA LYS A 86 -13.70 4.02 -4.90
C LYS A 86 -14.47 5.13 -4.18
N LYS A 87 -15.43 4.77 -3.30
CA LYS A 87 -16.17 5.76 -2.50
C LYS A 87 -15.24 6.58 -1.62
N VAL A 88 -14.28 5.93 -0.97
CA VAL A 88 -13.31 6.56 -0.06
C VAL A 88 -12.38 7.51 -0.84
N VAL A 89 -11.90 7.10 -2.02
CA VAL A 89 -11.10 7.95 -2.90
C VAL A 89 -11.89 9.19 -3.36
N THR A 90 -13.13 9.01 -3.80
CA THR A 90 -14.03 10.12 -4.19
C THR A 90 -14.31 11.05 -3.01
N ALA A 91 -14.60 10.51 -1.82
CA ALA A 91 -14.87 11.29 -0.62
C ALA A 91 -13.66 12.12 -0.17
N CYS A 92 -12.44 11.63 -0.41
CA CYS A 92 -11.22 12.35 -0.14
C CYS A 92 -10.78 13.32 -1.26
N GLY A 93 -11.52 13.38 -2.38
CA GLY A 93 -11.20 14.24 -3.52
C GLY A 93 -9.92 13.82 -4.26
N VAL A 94 -9.62 12.52 -4.26
CA VAL A 94 -8.46 11.97 -4.97
C VAL A 94 -8.95 11.32 -6.26
N SER A 95 -8.15 11.41 -7.32
CA SER A 95 -8.43 10.73 -8.59
C SER A 95 -7.53 9.50 -8.73
N ILE A 96 -8.11 8.35 -9.07
CA ILE A 96 -7.32 7.15 -9.38
C ILE A 96 -6.77 7.33 -10.81
N PRO A 97 -5.43 7.32 -11.00
CA PRO A 97 -4.84 7.43 -12.33
C PRO A 97 -5.22 6.23 -13.20
N LYS A 98 -5.33 6.45 -14.52
CA LYS A 98 -5.36 5.35 -15.49
C LYS A 98 -3.93 4.88 -15.72
N CYS A 99 -3.70 3.65 -15.32
CA CYS A 99 -2.51 2.85 -15.49
C CYS A 99 -3.00 1.42 -15.81
#